data_AF-A0A8S9GS34-F1
#
_entry.id   AF-A0A8S9GS34-F1
#
_cell.length_a   1.000
_cell.length_b   1.000
_cell.length_c   1.000
_cell.angle_alpha   90.00
_cell.angle_beta   90.00
_cell.angle_gamma   90.00
#
_symmetry.space_group_name_H-M   'P 1'
#
loop_
_entity.id
_entity.type
_entity.pdbx_description
1 polymer ?
#
loop_
_entity_poly.entity_id
_entity_poly.type
_entity_poly.pdbx_seq_one_letter_code
_entity_poly.pdbx_strand_id
1 'polypeptide(L)' 'SAKMFSAQNKIHKDKGVAPTDFEQEVAQAFFDLENTNQELKSDLQDLYINQAVKLTGRDVVFEYPVAEA' A
#
# COMPACT_ATOMS: atom_id res chain seq x y z
N SER A 1 -12.71 20.38 4.45
CA SER A 1 -11.45 20.03 3.76
C SER A 1 -11.50 18.56 3.39
N ALA A 2 -11.65 18.24 2.10
CA ALA A 2 -11.60 16.84 1.67
C ALA A 2 -10.18 16.31 1.94
N LYS A 3 -10.07 15.25 2.73
CA LYS A 3 -8.81 14.51 2.90
C LYS A 3 -8.47 13.97 1.51
N MET A 4 -7.49 14.54 0.83
CA MET A 4 -7.01 13.97 -0.43
C MET A 4 -6.42 12.59 -0.08
N PHE A 5 -7.11 11.53 -0.47
CA PHE A 5 -6.56 10.19 -0.43
C PHE A 5 -5.57 10.10 -1.59
N SER A 6 -4.30 10.30 -1.32
CA SER A 6 -3.24 10.01 -2.27
C SER A 6 -2.76 8.58 -2.04
N ALA A 7 -2.14 7.98 -3.07
CA ALA A 7 -1.49 6.69 -2.96
C ALA A 7 -0.49 6.63 -1.77
N GLN A 8 0.10 7.76 -1.38
CA GLN A 8 1.01 7.84 -0.23
C GLN A 8 0.36 7.39 1.10
N ASN A 9 -0.97 7.51 1.24
CA ASN A 9 -1.67 7.02 2.43
C ASN A 9 -1.68 5.48 2.53
N LYS A 10 -1.34 4.77 1.45
CA LYS A 10 -1.15 3.31 1.46
C LYS A 10 0.20 2.90 2.02
N ILE A 11 1.11 3.82 2.32
CA ILE A 11 2.44 3.49 2.83
C ILE A 11 2.54 3.90 4.29
N HIS A 12 2.78 2.92 5.17
CA HIS A 12 2.99 3.11 6.60
C HIS A 12 4.39 2.65 6.98
N LYS A 13 5.32 3.59 7.08
CA LYS A 13 6.70 3.30 7.51
C LYS A 13 7.01 3.95 8.84
N ASP A 14 8.11 3.50 9.43
CA ASP A 14 8.69 4.14 10.61
C ASP A 14 8.95 5.63 10.37
N LYS A 15 8.83 6.41 11.45
CA LYS A 15 9.01 7.86 11.40
C LYS A 15 10.38 8.23 10.84
N GLY A 16 10.38 9.06 9.80
CA GLY A 16 11.61 9.56 9.16
C GLY A 16 12.17 8.65 8.06
N VAL A 17 11.56 7.48 7.80
CA VAL A 17 11.93 6.63 6.68
C VAL A 17 11.13 7.03 5.44
N ALA A 18 11.84 7.46 4.40
CA ALA A 18 11.20 7.76 3.12
C ALA A 18 10.76 6.48 2.39
N PRO A 19 9.62 6.51 1.68
CA PRO A 19 9.24 5.42 0.80
C PRO A 19 10.16 5.35 -0.42
N THR A 20 10.50 4.14 -0.83
CA THR A 20 11.24 3.87 -2.06
C THR A 20 10.34 4.06 -3.29
N ASP A 21 10.94 4.25 -4.46
CA ASP A 21 10.20 4.39 -5.72
C ASP A 21 9.30 3.17 -5.99
N PHE A 22 9.79 1.97 -5.68
CA PHE A 22 9.01 0.74 -5.85
C PHE A 22 7.80 0.69 -4.91
N GLU A 23 7.97 1.08 -3.63
CA GLU A 23 6.84 1.18 -2.70
C GLU A 23 5.80 2.19 -3.18
N GLN A 24 6.23 3.29 -3.82
CA GLN A 24 5.32 4.28 -4.41
C GLN A 24 4.56 3.71 -5.61
N GLU A 25 5.22 2.97 -6.51
CA GLU A 25 4.56 2.28 -7.63
C GLU A 25 3.48 1.30 -7.14
N VAL A 26 3.82 0.50 -6.13
CA VAL A 26 2.91 -0.48 -5.55
C VAL A 26 1.74 0.19 -4.84
N ALA A 27 1.98 1.28 -4.12
CA ALA A 27 0.94 2.09 -3.49
C ALA A 27 -0.03 2.71 -4.52
N GLN A 28 0.50 3.17 -5.65
CA GLN A 28 -0.33 3.69 -6.75
C GLN A 28 -1.22 2.60 -7.32
N ALA A 29 -0.70 1.39 -7.55
CA ALA A 29 -1.48 0.26 -8.05
C ALA A 29 -2.65 -0.11 -7.11
N PHE A 30 -2.42 -0.12 -5.79
CA PHE A 30 -3.50 -0.34 -4.81
C PHE A 30 -4.54 0.76 -4.82
N PHE A 31 -4.11 2.01 -4.90
CA PHE A 31 -5.03 3.14 -4.97
C PHE A 31 -5.89 3.06 -6.23
N ASP A 32 -5.30 2.76 -7.38
CA ASP A 32 -6.04 2.61 -8.63
C ASP A 32 -7.02 1.44 -8.57
N LEU A 33 -6.62 0.31 -7.98
CA LEU A 33 -7.49 -0.85 -7.80
C LEU A 33 -8.69 -0.54 -6.88
N GLU A 34 -8.47 0.17 -5.77
CA GLU A 34 -9.53 0.61 -4.85
C GLU A 34 -10.56 1.52 -5.54
N ASN A 35 -10.09 2.38 -6.45
CA ASN A 35 -10.95 3.34 -7.15
C ASN A 35 -11.62 2.76 -8.40
N THR A 36 -11.11 1.65 -8.94
CA THR A 36 -11.66 0.99 -10.14
C THR A 36 -12.58 -0.20 -9.80
N ASN A 37 -12.46 -0.79 -8.60
CA ASN A 37 -13.23 -1.96 -8.20
C ASN A 37 -14.00 -1.72 -6.89
N GLN A 38 -15.31 -1.46 -7.00
CA GLN A 38 -16.15 -1.16 -5.83
C GLN A 38 -16.24 -2.30 -4.82
N GLU A 39 -16.19 -3.55 -5.29
CA GLU A 39 -16.26 -4.74 -4.43
C GLU A 39 -15.03 -4.87 -3.53
N LEU A 40 -13.86 -4.46 -4.03
CA LEU A 40 -12.59 -4.54 -3.28
C LEU A 40 -12.33 -3.31 -2.43
N LYS A 41 -13.17 -2.27 -2.53
CA LYS A 41 -12.90 -0.97 -1.93
C LYS A 41 -12.77 -1.02 -0.42
N SER A 42 -13.67 -1.74 0.26
CA SER A 42 -13.64 -1.90 1.72
C SER A 42 -12.36 -2.60 2.17
N ASP A 43 -12.00 -3.67 1.47
CA ASP A 43 -10.87 -4.53 1.83
C ASP A 43 -9.54 -3.81 1.60
N LEU A 44 -9.46 -3.04 0.52
CA LEU A 44 -8.28 -2.26 0.19
C LEU A 44 -8.17 -0.99 1.03
N GLN A 45 -9.26 -0.41 1.52
CA GLN A 45 -9.23 0.84 2.30
C GLN A 45 -8.31 0.72 3.53
N ASP A 46 -8.39 -0.40 4.24
CA ASP A 46 -7.62 -0.67 5.46
C ASP A 46 -6.27 -1.34 5.20
N LEU A 47 -5.93 -1.59 3.92
CA LEU A 47 -4.64 -2.15 3.50
C LEU A 47 -3.56 -1.06 3.43
N TYR A 48 -2.39 -1.38 3.98
CA TYR A 48 -1.20 -0.54 3.93
C TYR A 48 0.07 -1.37 3.74
N ILE A 49 1.08 -0.72 3.18
CA ILE A 49 2.39 -1.24 2.84
C ILE A 49 3.36 -0.78 3.92
N ASN A 50 3.90 -1.73 4.67
CA ASN A 50 5.00 -1.46 5.61
C ASN A 50 6.34 -1.48 4.89
N GLN A 51 6.52 -2.47 4.01
CA GLN A 51 7.65 -2.57 3.09
C GLN A 51 7.19 -3.30 1.82
N ALA A 52 7.79 -2.93 0.70
CA ALA A 52 7.69 -3.68 -0.56
C ALA A 52 9.09 -3.87 -1.13
N VAL A 53 9.46 -5.13 -1.38
CA VAL A 53 10.76 -5.48 -1.94
C VAL A 53 10.55 -6.22 -3.25
N LYS A 54 11.26 -5.77 -4.29
CA LYS A 54 11.31 -6.46 -5.57
C LYS A 54 12.35 -7.58 -5.49
N LEU A 55 11.90 -8.83 -5.50
CA LEU A 55 12.81 -9.97 -5.59
C LEU A 55 13.29 -10.16 -7.04
N THR A 56 14.42 -10.84 -7.22
CA THR A 56 14.88 -11.24 -8.56
C THR A 56 13.88 -12.23 -9.17
N GLY A 57 13.01 -11.75 -10.05
CA GLY A 57 11.84 -12.47 -10.57
C GLY A 57 10.63 -11.52 -10.68
N ARG A 58 9.45 -12.02 -11.10
CA ARG A 58 8.20 -11.22 -11.11
C ARG A 58 7.49 -11.17 -9.75
N ASP A 59 8.13 -11.63 -8.69
CA ASP A 59 7.47 -11.86 -7.41
C ASP A 59 7.66 -10.65 -6.46
N VAL A 60 6.54 -10.18 -5.89
CA VAL A 60 6.47 -9.09 -4.91
C VAL A 60 6.07 -9.69 -3.57
N VAL A 61 6.81 -9.36 -2.49
CA VAL A 61 6.48 -9.80 -1.13
C VAL A 61 5.86 -8.65 -0.36
N PHE A 62 4.70 -8.91 0.26
CA PHE A 62 3.99 -8.01 1.16
C PHE A 62 4.01 -8.59 2.57
N GLU A 63 4.52 -7.84 3.54
CA GLU A 63 4.41 -8.20 4.97
C GLU A 63 3.14 -7.57 5.56
N TYR A 64 2.18 -8.40 5.92
CA TYR A 64 0.94 -8.00 6.59
C TYR A 64 1.09 -8.14 8.10
N PRO A 65 0.69 -7.15 8.91
CA PRO A 65 0.69 -7.30 10.35
C PRO A 65 -0.31 -8.38 10.79
N VAL A 66 0.16 -9.33 11.58
CA VAL A 66 -0.71 -10.26 12.30
C VAL A 66 -1.41 -9.45 13.39
N ALA A 67 -2.71 -9.26 13.29
CA ALA A 67 -3.49 -8.74 14.40
C ALA A 67 -3.37 -9.76 15.55
N GLU A 68 -2.73 -9.39 16.66
CA GLU A 68 -2.82 -10.17 17.89
C GLU A 68 -4.29 -10.19 18.32
N ALA A 69 -4.82 -11.42 18.52
CA ALA A 69 -6.22 -11.68 18.88
C ALA A 69 -6.49 -11.45 20.37
#